data_AF-D3SX21-F1
#
_entry.id   AF-D3SX21-F1
#
_cell.length_a   1.000
_cell.length_b   1.000
_cell.length_c   1.000
_cell.angle_alpha   90.00
_cell.angle_beta   90.00
_cell.angle_gamma   90.00
#
_symmetry.space_group_name_H-M   'P 1'
#
loop_
_entity.id
_entity.type
_entity.pdbx_description
1 polymer ?
#
loop_
_entity_poly.entity_id
_entity_poly.type
_entity_poly.pdbx_seq_one_letter_code
_entity_poly.pdbx_strand_id
1 'polypeptide(L)'
;MPEEATDERLDQFLRLVEEETGEEPLPDPYIGDICWFMIHYPIEFQGETFTAEFDMNLSEDDVTPQWGEILIDIPDEEQEAILDAEADKIEYSEGDEALYEFPASEDQIPELMEDLRKVHAEVYG
;
A
#
# COMPACT_ATOMS: atom_id res chain seq x y z
N MET A 1 1.31 29.10 15.95
CA MET A 1 1.10 28.01 14.97
C MET A 1 1.11 26.74 15.79
N PRO A 2 0.05 25.91 15.80
CA PRO A 2 0.16 24.62 16.47
C PRO A 2 0.82 23.67 15.47
N GLU A 3 2.13 23.51 15.62
CA GLU A 3 3.00 22.64 14.80
C GLU A 3 3.19 21.25 15.46
N GLU A 4 2.50 20.98 16.57
CA GLU A 4 2.71 19.78 17.42
C GLU A 4 1.58 18.73 17.31
N ALA A 5 0.42 19.04 16.73
CA ALA A 5 -0.74 18.13 16.72
C ALA A 5 -0.82 17.21 15.49
N THR A 6 -0.08 17.51 14.43
CA THR A 6 -0.06 16.71 13.19
C THR A 6 0.73 15.41 13.37
N ASP A 7 1.78 15.42 14.19
CA ASP A 7 2.64 14.25 14.45
C ASP A 7 1.93 13.22 15.36
N GLU A 8 1.31 13.68 16.45
CA GLU A 8 0.63 12.77 17.40
C GLU A 8 -0.54 12.00 16.76
N ARG A 9 -1.30 12.64 15.85
CA ARG A 9 -2.39 11.95 15.13
C ARG A 9 -1.85 10.97 14.09
N LEU A 10 -0.79 11.34 13.37
CA LEU A 10 -0.14 10.43 12.42
C LEU A 10 0.41 9.19 13.15
N ASP A 11 1.14 9.39 14.24
CA ASP A 11 1.65 8.30 15.09
C ASP A 11 0.53 7.39 15.60
N GLN A 12 -0.59 7.98 16.05
CA GLN A 12 -1.74 7.22 16.50
C GLN A 12 -2.37 6.41 15.36
N PHE A 13 -2.54 7.01 14.18
CA PHE A 13 -3.08 6.35 12.99
C PHE A 13 -2.22 5.15 12.60
N LEU A 14 -0.91 5.35 12.42
CA LEU A 14 0.01 4.29 11.98
C LEU A 14 0.04 3.10 12.96
N ARG A 15 0.06 3.38 14.27
CA ARG A 15 -0.01 2.34 15.29
C ARG A 15 -1.32 1.55 15.23
N LEU A 16 -2.46 2.22 15.04
CA LEU A 16 -3.75 1.55 14.94
C LEU A 16 -3.88 0.74 13.64
N VAL A 17 -3.30 1.22 12.54
CA VAL A 17 -3.19 0.43 11.30
C VAL A 17 -2.44 -0.87 11.57
N GLU A 18 -1.25 -0.81 12.19
CA GLU A 18 -0.47 -2.01 12.55
C GLU A 18 -1.27 -2.97 13.45
N GLU A 19 -2.01 -2.44 14.44
CA GLU A 19 -2.84 -3.25 15.35
C GLU A 19 -4.02 -3.95 14.64
N GLU A 20 -4.63 -3.31 13.64
CA GLU A 20 -5.81 -3.83 12.91
C GLU A 20 -5.40 -4.76 11.76
N THR A 21 -4.37 -4.42 10.97
CA THR A 21 -3.95 -5.17 9.79
C THR A 21 -2.90 -6.24 10.11
N GLY A 22 -2.13 -6.06 11.19
CA GLY A 22 -0.97 -6.89 11.52
C GLY A 22 0.28 -6.57 10.69
N GLU A 23 0.23 -5.53 9.85
CA GLU A 23 1.30 -5.11 8.94
C GLU A 23 1.85 -3.74 9.35
N GLU A 24 3.17 -3.58 9.38
CA GLU A 24 3.83 -2.33 9.76
C GLU A 24 3.69 -1.30 8.61
N PRO A 25 2.94 -0.19 8.79
CA PRO A 25 2.89 0.85 7.77
C PRO A 25 4.18 1.69 7.82
N LEU A 26 4.77 1.94 6.66
CA LEU A 26 6.00 2.72 6.51
C LEU A 26 5.64 4.13 6.03
N PRO A 27 5.71 5.17 6.88
CA PRO A 27 5.34 6.52 6.46
C PRO A 27 6.43 7.21 5.63
N ASP A 28 6.02 7.89 4.57
CA ASP A 28 6.78 8.96 3.91
C ASP A 28 6.11 10.33 4.17
N PRO A 29 6.62 11.11 5.15
CA PRO A 29 6.03 12.39 5.53
C PRO A 29 6.35 13.53 4.55
N TYR A 30 7.12 13.27 3.48
CA TYR A 30 7.51 14.29 2.50
C TYR A 30 6.58 14.35 1.29
N ILE A 31 5.58 13.47 1.22
CA ILE A 31 4.63 13.33 0.12
C ILE A 31 3.20 13.17 0.67
N GLY A 32 2.21 13.58 -0.12
CA GLY A 32 0.80 13.52 0.26
C GLY A 32 0.28 14.75 1.01
N ASP A 33 -0.98 14.66 1.43
CA ASP A 33 -1.66 15.75 2.14
C ASP A 33 -1.24 15.81 3.61
N ILE A 34 -1.39 14.68 4.32
CA ILE A 34 -0.81 14.47 5.65
C ILE A 34 0.48 13.66 5.52
N CYS A 35 0.42 12.53 4.82
CA CYS A 35 1.52 11.59 4.65
C CYS A 35 1.13 10.60 3.55
N TRP A 36 2.10 10.07 2.79
CA TRP A 36 1.90 8.74 2.22
C TRP A 36 2.42 7.69 3.18
N PHE A 37 1.84 6.51 3.16
CA PHE A 37 2.44 5.37 3.81
C PHE A 37 2.37 4.16 2.88
N MET A 38 3.41 3.35 2.95
CA MET A 38 3.48 2.07 2.27
C MET A 38 2.98 0.98 3.22
N ILE A 39 2.22 0.02 2.71
CA ILE A 39 1.77 -1.14 3.48
C ILE A 39 1.77 -2.39 2.61
N HIS A 40 2.33 -3.48 3.12
CA HIS A 40 2.29 -4.76 2.42
C HIS A 40 0.93 -5.42 2.60
N TYR A 41 0.33 -5.89 1.51
CA TYR A 41 -0.94 -6.60 1.56
C TYR A 41 -1.04 -7.64 0.43
N PRO A 42 -1.68 -8.79 0.66
CA PRO A 42 -1.90 -9.77 -0.39
C PRO A 42 -2.87 -9.24 -1.45
N ILE A 43 -2.56 -9.49 -2.72
CA ILE A 43 -3.42 -9.20 -3.86
C ILE A 43 -3.57 -10.44 -4.74
N GLU A 44 -4.77 -10.66 -5.30
CA GLU A 44 -5.03 -11.76 -6.23
C GLU A 44 -5.09 -11.26 -7.67
N PHE A 45 -4.23 -11.81 -8.52
CA PHE A 45 -4.27 -11.63 -9.96
C PHE A 45 -4.46 -12.97 -10.65
N GLN A 46 -5.54 -13.09 -11.43
CA GLN A 46 -5.88 -14.29 -12.19
C GLN A 46 -5.89 -15.60 -11.37
N GLY A 47 -6.18 -15.51 -10.05
CA GLY A 47 -6.22 -16.65 -9.13
C GLY A 47 -4.89 -17.00 -8.46
N GLU A 48 -3.83 -16.25 -8.76
CA GLU A 48 -2.53 -16.32 -8.07
C GLU A 48 -2.43 -15.18 -7.05
N THR A 49 -1.88 -15.45 -5.87
CA THR A 49 -1.72 -14.45 -4.80
C THR A 49 -0.29 -13.92 -4.78
N PHE A 50 -0.16 -12.61 -4.86
CA PHE A 50 1.10 -11.88 -4.73
C PHE A 50 1.08 -11.07 -3.44
N THR A 51 2.24 -10.79 -2.88
CA THR A 51 2.39 -9.72 -1.87
C THR A 51 2.76 -8.45 -2.60
N ALA A 52 1.92 -7.42 -2.48
CA ALA A 52 2.20 -6.10 -3.03
C ALA A 52 2.46 -5.10 -1.90
N GLU A 53 3.34 -4.14 -2.13
CA GLU A 53 3.44 -2.92 -1.35
C GLU A 53 2.44 -1.91 -1.95
N PHE A 54 1.55 -1.36 -1.12
CA PHE A 54 0.58 -0.36 -1.54
C PHE A 54 0.95 1.02 -1.01
N ASP A 55 1.03 1.98 -1.93
CA ASP A 55 1.13 3.40 -1.61
C ASP A 55 -0.25 3.97 -1.27
N MET A 56 -0.38 4.46 -0.04
CA MET A 56 -1.63 5.02 0.47
C MET A 56 -1.45 6.51 0.77
N ASN A 57 -2.30 7.36 0.18
CA ASN A 57 -2.38 8.77 0.56
C ASN A 57 -3.30 8.94 1.77
N LEU A 58 -2.76 9.44 2.88
CA LEU A 58 -3.51 9.86 4.05
C LEU A 58 -3.78 11.37 3.98
N SER A 59 -5.05 11.74 4.15
CA SER A 59 -5.51 13.13 4.24
C SER A 59 -6.41 13.32 5.47
N GLU A 60 -6.78 14.56 5.79
CA GLU A 60 -7.75 14.82 6.87
C GLU A 60 -9.14 14.23 6.56
N ASP A 61 -9.48 14.09 5.27
CA ASP A 61 -10.82 13.70 4.83
C ASP A 61 -10.97 12.21 4.55
N ASP A 62 -9.92 11.53 4.06
CA ASP A 62 -9.95 10.10 3.70
C ASP A 62 -8.53 9.50 3.61
N VAL A 63 -8.49 8.17 3.44
CA VAL A 63 -7.32 7.36 3.06
C VAL A 63 -7.58 6.72 1.69
N THR A 64 -6.65 6.88 0.75
CA THR A 64 -6.87 6.47 -0.66
C THR A 64 -5.66 5.76 -1.27
N PRO A 65 -5.85 4.63 -1.97
CA PRO A 65 -4.75 3.95 -2.65
C PRO A 65 -4.27 4.76 -3.86
N GLN A 66 -2.97 4.70 -4.13
CA GLN A 66 -2.31 5.36 -5.26
C GLN A 66 -1.73 4.32 -6.22
N TRP A 67 -0.76 3.55 -5.74
CA TRP A 67 -0.01 2.57 -6.52
C TRP A 67 0.18 1.27 -5.73
N GLY A 68 0.38 0.18 -6.46
CA GLY A 68 0.79 -1.10 -5.91
C GLY A 68 2.05 -1.58 -6.62
N GLU A 69 3.00 -2.09 -5.86
CA GLU A 69 4.27 -2.61 -6.36
C GLU A 69 4.46 -4.06 -5.93
N ILE A 70 4.92 -4.91 -6.86
CA ILE A 70 5.22 -6.32 -6.60
C ILE A 70 6.68 -6.55 -6.98
N LEU A 71 7.51 -6.82 -5.97
CA LEU A 71 8.89 -7.25 -6.13
C LEU A 71 8.97 -8.77 -6.05
N ILE A 72 9.54 -9.40 -7.08
CA ILE A 72 9.75 -10.86 -7.13
C ILE A 72 11.18 -11.14 -7.53
N ASP A 73 11.89 -11.95 -6.75
CA ASP A 73 13.26 -12.39 -7.05
C ASP A 73 13.33 -13.06 -8.44
N ILE A 74 12.79 -14.27 -8.56
CA ILE A 74 12.82 -15.03 -9.82
C ILE A 74 11.40 -15.49 -10.11
N PRO A 75 10.60 -14.71 -10.87
CA PRO A 75 9.26 -15.14 -11.26
C PRO A 75 9.37 -16.37 -12.17
N ASP A 76 8.47 -17.32 -11.98
CA ASP A 76 8.30 -18.39 -12.96
C ASP A 76 7.53 -17.91 -14.20
N GLU A 77 7.45 -18.77 -15.23
CA GLU A 77 6.79 -18.43 -16.50
C GLU A 77 5.29 -18.08 -16.33
N GLU A 78 4.63 -18.62 -15.31
CA GLU A 78 3.21 -18.36 -15.03
C GLU A 78 3.04 -17.02 -14.32
N GLN A 79 3.83 -16.76 -13.29
CA GLN A 79 3.86 -15.48 -12.58
C GLN A 79 4.22 -14.32 -13.50
N GLU A 80 5.24 -14.48 -14.34
CA GLU A 80 5.63 -13.45 -15.31
C GLU A 80 4.49 -13.17 -16.30
N ALA A 81 3.79 -14.20 -16.80
CA ALA A 81 2.68 -14.02 -17.72
C ALA A 81 1.47 -13.32 -17.08
N ILE A 82 1.18 -13.58 -15.80
CA ILE A 82 0.12 -12.89 -15.06
C ILE A 82 0.49 -11.43 -14.85
N LEU A 83 1.70 -11.15 -14.36
CA LEU A 83 2.12 -9.79 -14.01
C LEU A 83 2.33 -8.92 -15.25
N ASP A 84 2.87 -9.45 -16.36
CA ASP A 84 2.97 -8.72 -17.63
C ASP A 84 1.58 -8.36 -18.22
N ALA A 85 0.49 -8.99 -17.76
CA ALA A 85 -0.87 -8.69 -18.18
C ALA A 85 -1.60 -7.68 -17.28
N GLU A 86 -1.27 -7.65 -15.98
CA GLU A 86 -1.97 -6.85 -14.97
C GLU A 86 -1.18 -5.60 -14.52
N ALA A 87 0.14 -5.58 -14.73
CA ALA A 87 1.05 -4.56 -14.23
C ALA A 87 2.13 -4.18 -15.26
N ASP A 88 2.75 -3.01 -15.06
CA ASP A 88 3.87 -2.54 -15.85
C ASP A 88 5.20 -2.97 -15.19
N LYS A 89 6.07 -3.66 -15.94
CA LYS A 89 7.41 -4.04 -15.49
C LYS A 89 8.32 -2.80 -15.49
N ILE A 90 8.73 -2.33 -14.31
CA ILE A 90 9.50 -1.08 -14.14
C ILE A 90 11.00 -1.33 -14.03
N GLU A 91 11.40 -2.35 -13.27
CA GLU A 91 12.81 -2.74 -13.13
C GLU A 91 12.96 -4.24 -13.33
N TYR A 92 14.03 -4.62 -14.02
CA TYR A 92 14.36 -6.02 -14.28
C TYR A 92 15.86 -6.22 -14.23
N SER A 93 16.29 -7.07 -13.31
CA SER A 93 17.63 -7.66 -13.31
C SER A 93 17.50 -9.13 -13.68
N GLU A 94 17.87 -9.49 -14.91
CA GLU A 94 17.72 -10.85 -15.45
C GLU A 94 18.39 -11.89 -14.54
N GLY A 95 17.55 -12.70 -13.87
CA GLY A 95 17.99 -13.75 -12.95
C GLY A 95 18.18 -13.33 -11.48
N ASP A 96 17.82 -12.11 -11.11
CA ASP A 96 17.93 -11.59 -9.74
C ASP A 96 16.57 -11.16 -9.16
N GLU A 97 15.95 -10.11 -9.71
CA GLU A 97 14.71 -9.48 -9.21
C GLU A 97 13.94 -8.77 -10.36
N ALA A 98 12.61 -8.76 -10.27
CA ALA A 98 11.68 -8.06 -11.15
C ALA A 98 10.68 -7.25 -10.33
N LEU A 99 10.56 -5.96 -10.66
CA LEU A 99 9.62 -5.03 -10.04
C LEU A 99 8.49 -4.69 -11.02
N TYR A 100 7.26 -4.90 -10.58
CA TYR A 100 6.04 -4.58 -11.32
C TYR A 100 5.25 -3.52 -10.56
N GLU A 101 4.71 -2.53 -11.27
CA GLU A 101 3.86 -1.48 -10.71
C GLU A 101 2.49 -1.51 -11.39
N PHE A 102 1.43 -1.26 -10.63
CA PHE A 102 0.08 -1.12 -11.15
C PHE A 102 -0.68 0.00 -10.42
N PRO A 103 -1.64 0.67 -11.09
CA PRO A 103 -2.55 1.59 -10.41
C PRO A 103 -3.37 0.82 -9.37
N ALA A 104 -3.24 1.19 -8.11
CA ALA A 104 -3.99 0.54 -7.04
C ALA A 104 -5.45 1.01 -7.02
N SER A 105 -6.36 0.09 -6.69
CA SER A 105 -7.79 0.34 -6.58
C SER A 105 -8.35 -0.29 -5.31
N GLU A 106 -9.32 0.37 -4.70
CA GLU A 106 -10.01 -0.14 -3.51
C GLU A 106 -10.68 -1.50 -3.75
N ASP A 107 -11.13 -1.76 -4.99
CA ASP A 107 -11.76 -3.03 -5.37
C ASP A 107 -10.78 -4.22 -5.27
N GLN A 108 -9.46 -3.96 -5.32
CA GLN A 108 -8.42 -4.99 -5.19
C GLN A 108 -8.13 -5.33 -3.73
N ILE A 109 -8.36 -4.39 -2.82
CA ILE A 109 -8.00 -4.48 -1.40
C ILE A 109 -9.15 -4.04 -0.48
N PRO A 110 -10.38 -4.57 -0.67
CA PRO A 110 -11.57 -4.04 0.00
C PRO A 110 -11.50 -4.19 1.53
N GLU A 111 -10.93 -5.29 2.04
CA GLU A 111 -10.77 -5.53 3.47
C GLU A 111 -9.77 -4.55 4.09
N LEU A 112 -8.59 -4.37 3.47
CA LEU A 112 -7.62 -3.36 3.90
C LEU A 112 -8.24 -1.96 3.91
N MET A 113 -9.00 -1.58 2.87
CA MET A 113 -9.65 -0.27 2.82
C MET A 113 -10.70 -0.08 3.91
N GLU A 114 -11.44 -1.13 4.29
CA GLU A 114 -12.39 -1.09 5.40
C GLU A 114 -11.65 -0.79 6.72
N ASP A 115 -10.55 -1.51 6.98
CA ASP A 115 -9.74 -1.35 8.19
C ASP A 115 -9.11 0.04 8.25
N LEU A 116 -8.48 0.50 7.16
CA LEU A 116 -7.85 1.82 7.10
C LEU A 116 -8.86 2.95 7.31
N ARG A 117 -10.06 2.85 6.75
CA ARG A 117 -11.13 3.84 6.93
C ARG A 117 -11.69 3.84 8.35
N LYS A 118 -11.80 2.67 8.97
CA LYS A 118 -12.19 2.56 10.38
C LYS A 118 -11.19 3.29 11.27
N VAL A 119 -9.89 3.05 11.06
CA VAL A 119 -8.81 3.73 11.80
C VAL A 119 -8.81 5.23 11.51
N HIS A 120 -8.97 5.62 10.24
CA HIS A 120 -9.05 7.03 9.84
C HIS A 120 -10.18 7.76 10.58
N ALA A 121 -11.39 7.20 10.58
CA ALA A 121 -12.54 7.78 11.25
C ALA A 121 -12.36 7.88 12.78
N GLU A 122 -11.57 7.00 13.39
CA GLU A 122 -11.26 7.07 14.82
C GLU A 122 -10.30 8.23 15.16
N VAL A 123 -9.35 8.53 14.27
CA VAL A 123 -8.27 9.51 14.52
C VAL A 123 -8.59 10.91 13.99
N TYR A 124 -9.26 11.00 12.83
CA TYR A 124 -9.51 12.24 12.10
C TYR A 124 -11.00 12.63 12.00
N GLY A 125 -11.92 11.72 12.35
CA GLY A 125 -13.39 11.92 12.27
C GLY A 125 -14.05 12.72 13.39
#